data_AF-A0A6L3F1H8-F1
#
_entry.id   AF-A0A6L3F1H8-F1
#
_cell.length_a   1.000
_cell.length_b   1.000
_cell.length_c   1.000
_cell.angle_alpha   90.00
_cell.angle_beta   90.00
_cell.angle_gamma   90.00
#
_symmetry.space_group_name_H-M   'P 1'
#
loop_
_entity.id
_entity.type
_entity.pdbx_description
1 polymer ?
#
loop_
_entity_poly.entity_id
_entity_poly.type
_entity_poly.pdbx_seq_one_letter_code
_entity_poly.pdbx_strand_id
1 'polypeptide(L)'
;MGRMFQQQVQFCAARETVPSQTTLHSLRHTFATHYLKQHPGDLIGLAWLLGHRSVRTTQVYVQPTEKEMAQRVDASPLNAYAD
;
A
#
# COMPACT_ATOMS: atom_id res chain seq x y z
N MET A 1 -8.79 6.12 -20.92
CA MET A 1 -9.35 5.41 -19.74
C MET A 1 -9.14 6.14 -18.41
N GLY A 2 -7.92 6.54 -18.02
CA GLY A 2 -7.67 7.12 -16.68
C GLY A 2 -8.52 8.34 -16.30
N ARG A 3 -8.83 9.22 -17.26
CA ARG A 3 -9.69 10.40 -17.03
C ARG A 3 -11.14 10.07 -16.69
N MET A 4 -11.73 9.02 -17.27
CA MET A 4 -13.13 8.64 -16.98
C MET A 4 -13.28 8.15 -15.55
N PHE A 5 -12.38 7.28 -15.09
CA PHE A 5 -12.39 6.79 -13.71
C PHE A 5 -12.15 7.93 -12.71
N GLN A 6 -11.26 8.87 -13.03
CA GLN A 6 -11.01 10.03 -12.18
C GLN A 6 -12.27 10.91 -12.06
N GLN A 7 -12.97 11.16 -13.18
CA GLN A 7 -14.24 11.89 -13.19
C GLN A 7 -15.32 11.16 -12.38
N GLN A 8 -15.39 9.83 -12.47
CA GLN A 8 -16.35 9.06 -11.69
C GLN A 8 -16.08 9.16 -10.18
N VAL A 9 -14.81 9.11 -9.76
CA VAL A 9 -14.43 9.31 -8.35
C VAL A 9 -14.78 10.72 -7.89
N GLN A 10 -14.54 11.74 -8.73
CA GLN A 10 -14.93 13.12 -8.44
C GLN A 10 -16.44 13.30 -8.32
N PHE A 11 -17.21 12.64 -9.19
CA PHE A 11 -18.67 12.64 -9.13
C PHE A 11 -19.19 12.00 -7.84
N CYS A 12 -18.60 10.89 -7.40
CA CYS A 12 -18.91 10.27 -6.10
C CYS A 12 -18.56 11.20 -4.93
N ALA A 13 -17.39 11.85 -4.99
CA ALA A 13 -16.95 12.81 -3.98
C ALA A 13 -17.90 14.01 -3.86
N ALA A 14 -18.38 14.54 -4.99
CA ALA A 14 -19.36 15.63 -5.03
C ALA A 14 -20.75 15.23 -4.47
N ARG A 15 -21.04 13.94 -4.41
CA ARG A 15 -22.26 13.36 -3.82
C ARG A 15 -22.06 12.88 -2.39
N GLU A 16 -20.90 13.17 -1.80
CA GLU A 16 -20.55 12.79 -0.43
C GLU A 16 -20.60 11.27 -0.17
N THR A 17 -20.51 10.45 -1.21
CA THR A 17 -20.45 8.98 -1.06
C THR A 17 -19.06 8.48 -0.70
N VAL A 18 -18.03 9.33 -0.92
CA VAL A 18 -16.64 9.14 -0.50
C VAL A 18 -16.09 10.49 -0.02
N PRO A 19 -15.01 10.50 0.80
CA PRO A 19 -14.36 11.74 1.20
C PRO A 19 -13.95 12.61 0.00
N SER A 20 -14.05 13.93 0.14
CA SER A 20 -13.84 14.89 -0.96
C SER A 20 -12.43 14.83 -1.57
N GLN A 21 -11.42 14.51 -0.77
CA GLN A 21 -10.03 14.33 -1.23
C GLN A 21 -9.73 12.95 -1.87
N THR A 22 -10.74 12.08 -2.06
CA THR A 22 -10.54 10.75 -2.63
C THR A 22 -10.06 10.84 -4.08
N THR A 23 -9.02 10.09 -4.41
CA THR A 23 -8.47 9.95 -5.76
C THR A 23 -8.36 8.48 -6.14
N LEU A 24 -8.14 8.19 -7.42
CA LEU A 24 -7.83 6.81 -7.84
C LEU A 24 -6.58 6.25 -7.16
N HIS A 25 -5.59 7.11 -6.90
CA HIS A 25 -4.37 6.68 -6.21
C HIS A 25 -4.65 6.34 -4.75
N SER A 26 -5.46 7.16 -4.04
CA SER A 26 -5.81 6.86 -2.65
C SER A 26 -6.63 5.58 -2.54
N LEU A 27 -7.57 5.32 -3.45
CA LEU A 27 -8.33 4.07 -3.48
C LEU A 27 -7.43 2.85 -3.70
N ARG A 28 -6.50 2.94 -4.66
CA ARG A 28 -5.50 1.89 -4.90
C ARG A 28 -4.66 1.63 -3.65
N HIS A 29 -4.22 2.71 -2.99
CA HIS A 29 -3.42 2.62 -1.79
C HIS A 29 -4.19 1.95 -0.65
N THR A 30 -5.43 2.39 -0.39
CA THR A 30 -6.29 1.79 0.64
C THR A 30 -6.48 0.30 0.38
N PHE A 31 -6.81 -0.10 -0.85
CA PHE A 31 -6.92 -1.51 -1.21
C PHE A 31 -5.63 -2.30 -0.92
N ALA A 32 -4.49 -1.82 -1.41
CA ALA A 32 -3.21 -2.50 -1.26
C ALA A 32 -2.80 -2.68 0.21
N THR A 33 -2.95 -1.63 1.01
CA THR A 33 -2.64 -1.68 2.46
C THR A 33 -3.55 -2.66 3.18
N HIS A 34 -4.86 -2.66 2.91
CA HIS A 34 -5.80 -3.58 3.55
C HIS A 34 -5.58 -5.03 3.12
N TYR A 35 -5.24 -5.25 1.86
CA TYR A 35 -4.92 -6.57 1.34
C TYR A 35 -3.71 -7.18 2.04
N LEU A 36 -2.59 -6.45 2.14
CA LEU A 36 -1.37 -6.95 2.80
C LEU A 36 -1.52 -7.11 4.32
N LYS A 37 -2.43 -6.35 4.95
CA LYS A 37 -2.82 -6.58 6.35
C LYS A 37 -3.54 -7.92 6.54
N GLN A 38 -4.39 -8.31 5.59
CA GLN A 38 -5.14 -9.57 5.63
C GLN A 38 -4.31 -10.77 5.12
N HIS A 39 -3.37 -10.51 4.21
CA HIS A 39 -2.50 -11.51 3.59
C HIS A 39 -1.03 -11.09 3.72
N PRO A 40 -0.43 -11.18 4.93
CA PRO A 40 0.95 -10.79 5.15
C PRO A 40 1.91 -11.57 4.24
N GLY A 41 2.76 -10.85 3.51
CA GLY A 41 3.77 -11.45 2.62
C GLY A 41 3.32 -11.73 1.19
N ASP A 42 2.04 -11.57 0.84
CA ASP A 42 1.55 -11.83 -0.53
C ASP A 42 1.73 -10.64 -1.49
N LEU A 43 2.98 -10.21 -1.68
CA LEU A 43 3.30 -9.08 -2.55
C LEU A 43 3.07 -9.40 -4.04
N ILE A 44 3.26 -10.66 -4.44
CA ILE A 44 3.08 -11.11 -5.82
C ILE A 44 1.59 -11.20 -6.15
N GLY A 45 0.77 -11.75 -5.27
CA GLY A 45 -0.69 -11.75 -5.40
C GLY A 45 -1.24 -10.34 -5.52
N LEU A 46 -0.77 -9.42 -4.67
CA LEU A 46 -1.13 -8.00 -4.78
C LEU A 46 -0.73 -7.40 -6.14
N ALA A 47 0.50 -7.66 -6.61
CA ALA A 47 0.97 -7.16 -7.90
C ALA A 47 0.10 -7.66 -9.06
N TRP A 48 -0.33 -8.92 -9.01
CA TRP A 48 -1.21 -9.52 -9.99
C TRP A 48 -2.59 -8.86 -9.98
N LEU A 49 -3.20 -8.68 -8.81
CA LEU A 49 -4.49 -8.00 -8.64
C LEU A 49 -4.47 -6.54 -9.15
N LEU A 50 -3.36 -5.84 -8.94
CA LEU A 50 -3.18 -4.46 -9.40
C LEU A 50 -2.77 -4.34 -10.88
N GLY A 51 -2.54 -5.46 -11.57
CA GLY A 51 -2.07 -5.50 -12.96
C GLY A 51 -0.67 -4.91 -13.15
N HIS A 52 0.17 -4.98 -12.12
CA HIS A 52 1.54 -4.46 -12.18
C HIS A 52 2.45 -5.42 -12.97
N ARG A 53 3.07 -4.90 -14.03
CA ARG A 53 4.06 -5.66 -14.82
C ARG A 53 5.35 -5.98 -14.06
N SER A 54 5.64 -5.25 -12.99
CA SER A 54 6.82 -5.46 -12.16
C SER A 54 6.44 -5.41 -10.70
N VAL A 55 6.92 -6.39 -9.91
CA VAL A 55 6.75 -6.38 -8.45
C VAL A 55 7.37 -5.14 -7.82
N ARG A 56 8.38 -4.53 -8.47
CA ARG A 56 9.01 -3.28 -8.02
C ARG A 56 8.02 -2.13 -7.86
N THR A 57 6.99 -2.02 -8.71
CA THR A 57 5.98 -0.97 -8.55
C THR A 57 5.03 -1.24 -7.38
N THR A 58 4.93 -2.49 -6.92
CA THR A 58 4.14 -2.88 -5.75
C THR A 58 4.93 -2.77 -4.44
N GLN A 59 6.28 -2.82 -4.50
CA GLN A 59 7.14 -2.76 -3.32
C GLN A 59 6.90 -1.54 -2.43
N VAL A 60 6.39 -0.44 -2.99
CA VAL A 60 6.02 0.76 -2.21
C VAL A 60 5.08 0.47 -1.03
N TYR A 61 4.28 -0.60 -1.10
CA TYR A 61 3.34 -0.96 -0.05
C TYR A 61 3.94 -1.78 1.11
N VAL A 62 5.20 -2.21 0.99
CA VAL A 62 5.88 -3.04 2.02
C VAL A 62 7.24 -2.48 2.44
N GLN A 63 7.61 -1.30 1.95
CA GLN A 63 8.87 -0.67 2.35
C GLN A 63 8.81 -0.29 3.83
N PRO A 64 9.70 -0.85 4.67
CA PRO A 64 9.77 -0.44 6.07
C PRO A 64 10.40 0.95 6.17
N THR A 65 10.00 1.70 7.18
CA THR A 65 10.67 2.93 7.58
C THR A 65 12.02 2.61 8.24
N GLU A 66 12.92 3.58 8.26
CA GLU A 66 14.22 3.45 8.94
C GLU A 66 14.05 3.09 10.42
N LYS A 67 13.05 3.67 11.09
CA LYS A 67 12.72 3.35 12.49
C LYS A 67 12.29 1.90 12.68
N GLU A 68 11.41 1.39 11.82
CA GLU A 68 10.99 -0.02 11.89
C GLU A 68 12.16 -0.97 11.60
N MET A 69 13.06 -0.60 10.69
CA MET A 69 14.27 -1.38 10.42
C MET A 69 15.23 -1.38 11.61
N ALA A 70 15.47 -0.21 12.24
CA ALA A 70 16.29 -0.12 13.44
C ALA A 70 15.72 -1.01 14.57
N GLN A 71 14.42 -0.93 14.82
CA GLN A 71 13.74 -1.77 15.81
C GLN A 71 13.88 -3.27 15.52
N ARG A 72 13.86 -3.69 14.24
CA ARG A 72 14.07 -5.09 13.85
C ARG A 72 15.51 -5.55 14.10
N VAL A 73 16.49 -4.67 13.90
CA VAL A 73 17.89 -4.95 14.21
C VAL A 73 18.07 -5.08 15.72
N ASP A 74 17.52 -4.13 16.50
CA ASP A 74 17.62 -4.13 17.96
C ASP A 74 17.01 -5.40 18.57
N ALA A 75 15.84 -5.81 18.08
CA ALA A 75 15.13 -7.01 18.52
C ALA A 75 15.69 -8.32 17.93
N SER A 76 16.71 -8.27 17.09
CA SER A 76 17.27 -9.47 16.45
C SER A 76 18.00 -10.33 17.49
N PRO A 77 17.80 -11.66 17.52
CA PRO A 77 18.58 -12.55 18.38
C PRO A 77 20.07 -12.61 17.99
N LEU A 78 20.44 -12.03 16.85
CA LEU A 78 21.82 -11.92 16.38
C LEU A 78 22.46 -10.57 16.77
N ASN A 79 21.72 -9.70 17.47
CA ASN A 79 22.26 -8.42 17.92
C ASN A 79 23.25 -8.67 19.06
N ALA A 80 24.55 -8.52 18.77
CA ALA A 80 25.63 -8.70 19.74
C ALA A 80 25.67 -7.62 20.84
N TYR A 81 24.85 -6.57 20.71
CA TYR A 81 24.71 -5.47 21.66
C TYR A 81 23.35 -5.47 22.37
N ALA A 82 22.56 -6.54 22.25
CA ALA A 82 21.37 -6.71 23.08
C ALA A 82 21.80 -7.07 24.51
N ASP A 83 21.36 -6.28 25.49
CA ASP A 83 21.63 -6.47 26.93
C ASP A 83 21.17 -7.83 27.46
#